data_AF-B0U004-F1
#
_entry.id   AF-B0U004-F1
#
_cell.length_a   1.000
_cell.length_b   1.000
_cell.length_c   1.000
_cell.angle_alpha   90.00
_cell.angle_beta   90.00
_cell.angle_gamma   90.00
#
_symmetry.space_group_name_H-M   'P 1'
#
loop_
_entity.id
_entity.type
_entity.pdbx_description
1 polymer ?
#
loop_
_entity_poly.entity_id
_entity_poly.type
_entity_poly.pdbx_seq_one_letter_code
_entity_poly.pdbx_strand_id
1 'polypeptide(L)'
;MKIGIIGAGQLARMLSIAGTPLGLEFHCLGKTGDCAEEVVKSVTDIDLEQINDVVTWAKQFDVITFENENISHELIKAINHDVNVYPSAKAIAISQDRLLEKSFMQDHGIATAKFVNIDSLDKLEKAVLDYGLPAIVKTRRFGYDGKGQFVMKSQDDVSKAWDALKNAPDGLIYEAFVDFDYEVSQICTADIKGNIAFYPLAKNTHKQGIIVESEAPFENPVLAEKAQQIAKTLVKEFAYVGTLAIEFFVKGDELIVNEIAPRVHNSGHWSIDGSITSQFENHVRAIAGLILGDTTSRKTVMLNCIGGMPATKDLAALDRVKIHSYNKEPRKGRKVGHLNLNLNDETDAYQLLQAKKLIELSQEL
;
A
#
# COMPACT_ATOMS: atom_id res chain seq x y z
N MET A 1 12.18 -14.94 18.63
CA MET A 1 10.90 -15.12 17.92
C MET A 1 11.19 -15.12 16.43
N LYS A 2 10.55 -16.02 15.68
CA LYS A 2 10.65 -16.16 14.23
C LYS A 2 9.37 -15.67 13.56
N ILE A 3 9.51 -14.83 12.55
CA ILE A 3 8.40 -14.25 11.79
C ILE A 3 8.47 -14.79 10.35
N GLY A 4 7.39 -15.41 9.90
CA GLY A 4 7.19 -15.78 8.50
C GLY A 4 6.52 -14.65 7.73
N ILE A 5 7.01 -14.35 6.52
CA ILE A 5 6.40 -13.37 5.60
C ILE A 5 6.03 -14.09 4.30
N ILE A 6 4.77 -14.03 3.89
CA ILE A 6 4.33 -14.49 2.57
C ILE A 6 4.63 -13.38 1.56
N GLY A 7 5.58 -13.67 0.66
CA GLY A 7 6.22 -12.73 -0.27
C GLY A 7 7.65 -12.37 0.16
N ALA A 8 8.53 -12.15 -0.82
CA ALA A 8 9.95 -11.84 -0.64
C ALA A 8 10.38 -10.54 -1.36
N GLY A 9 9.42 -9.65 -1.65
CA GLY A 9 9.63 -8.37 -2.31
C GLY A 9 10.18 -7.28 -1.39
N GLN A 10 10.06 -6.02 -1.83
CA GLN A 10 10.69 -4.90 -1.13
C GLN A 10 10.02 -4.57 0.21
N LEU A 11 8.74 -4.91 0.38
CA LEU A 11 8.07 -4.66 1.64
C LEU A 11 8.53 -5.68 2.69
N ALA A 12 8.63 -6.97 2.31
CA ALA A 12 9.27 -7.99 3.14
C ALA A 12 10.73 -7.63 3.50
N ARG A 13 11.50 -7.14 2.52
CA ARG A 13 12.87 -6.62 2.74
C ARG A 13 12.89 -5.56 3.83
N MET A 14 12.06 -4.52 3.72
CA MET A 14 12.03 -3.40 4.67
C MET A 14 11.46 -3.79 6.04
N LEU A 15 10.52 -4.74 6.10
CA LEU A 15 10.06 -5.34 7.36
C LEU A 15 11.23 -6.02 8.10
N SER A 16 12.02 -6.84 7.39
CA SER A 16 13.18 -7.52 7.99
C SER A 16 14.25 -6.53 8.44
N ILE A 17 14.58 -5.51 7.63
CA ILE A 17 15.56 -4.48 7.99
C ILE A 17 15.13 -3.74 9.26
N ALA A 18 13.84 -3.37 9.37
CA ALA A 18 13.32 -2.66 10.53
C ALA A 18 13.19 -3.54 11.77
N GLY A 19 12.86 -4.83 11.59
CA GLY A 19 12.59 -5.76 12.68
C GLY A 19 13.80 -6.51 13.22
N THR A 20 14.85 -6.73 12.40
CA THR A 20 16.05 -7.46 12.81
C THR A 20 16.76 -6.82 14.01
N PRO A 21 16.88 -5.47 14.11
CA PRO A 21 17.41 -4.82 15.31
C PRO A 21 16.65 -5.09 16.61
N LEU A 22 15.38 -5.53 16.53
CA LEU A 22 14.59 -5.97 17.69
C LEU A 22 14.95 -7.39 18.17
N GLY A 23 15.90 -8.07 17.52
CA GLY A 23 16.32 -9.44 17.83
C GLY A 23 15.38 -10.52 17.26
N LEU A 24 14.62 -10.18 16.22
CA LEU A 24 13.67 -11.08 15.55
C LEU A 24 14.31 -11.74 14.33
N GLU A 25 13.97 -13.00 14.07
CA GLU A 25 14.43 -13.75 12.89
C GLU A 25 13.33 -13.78 11.83
N PHE A 26 13.67 -13.46 10.57
CA PHE A 26 12.70 -13.36 9.47
C PHE A 26 12.90 -14.45 8.43
N HIS A 27 11.80 -15.00 7.93
CA HIS A 27 11.80 -16.01 6.87
C HIS A 27 10.73 -15.66 5.84
N CYS A 28 11.04 -15.79 4.56
CA CYS A 28 10.07 -15.49 3.50
C CYS A 28 9.63 -16.75 2.76
N LEU A 29 8.37 -16.74 2.31
CA LEU A 29 7.88 -17.64 1.27
C LEU A 29 7.81 -16.85 -0.05
N GLY A 30 8.63 -17.21 -1.02
CA GLY A 30 8.86 -16.45 -2.24
C GLY A 30 9.98 -17.04 -3.08
N LYS A 31 10.40 -16.35 -4.14
CA LYS A 31 11.41 -16.90 -5.06
C LYS A 31 12.81 -16.60 -4.57
N THR A 32 13.72 -17.55 -4.74
CA THR A 32 15.17 -17.28 -4.67
C THR A 32 15.53 -16.21 -5.70
N GLY A 33 16.34 -15.23 -5.30
CA GLY A 33 16.67 -14.03 -6.08
C GLY A 33 15.72 -12.85 -5.87
N ASP A 34 14.62 -13.01 -5.13
CA ASP A 34 13.79 -11.87 -4.73
C ASP A 34 14.53 -10.97 -3.73
N CYS A 35 14.24 -9.67 -3.74
CA CYS A 35 15.06 -8.67 -3.06
C CYS A 35 15.08 -8.73 -1.53
N ALA A 36 14.21 -9.50 -0.88
CA ALA A 36 14.30 -9.73 0.57
C ALA A 36 15.35 -10.78 0.94
N GLU A 37 15.78 -11.64 0.02
CA GLU A 37 16.63 -12.80 0.30
C GLU A 37 17.90 -12.44 1.08
N GLU A 38 18.60 -11.37 0.69
CA GLU A 38 19.86 -10.96 1.31
C GLU A 38 19.73 -10.38 2.73
N VAL A 39 18.50 -10.12 3.21
CA VAL A 39 18.25 -9.56 4.55
C VAL A 39 17.38 -10.46 5.43
N VAL A 40 17.05 -11.68 5.00
CA VAL A 40 16.27 -12.64 5.78
C VAL A 40 17.06 -13.92 6.02
N LYS A 41 16.62 -14.72 6.99
CA LYS A 41 17.29 -15.96 7.37
C LYS A 41 17.18 -17.04 6.29
N SER A 42 16.02 -17.13 5.65
CA SER A 42 15.78 -18.06 4.54
C SER A 42 14.62 -17.59 3.66
N VAL A 43 14.67 -17.99 2.39
CA VAL A 43 13.56 -17.90 1.45
C VAL A 43 13.20 -19.31 1.01
N THR A 44 11.91 -19.64 0.99
CA THR A 44 11.41 -20.95 0.53
C THR A 44 10.41 -20.73 -0.59
N ASP A 45 10.64 -21.37 -1.74
CA ASP A 45 9.77 -21.27 -2.91
C ASP A 45 8.75 -22.41 -2.87
N ILE A 46 7.51 -22.08 -2.50
CA ILE A 46 6.36 -23.00 -2.46
C ILE A 46 5.25 -22.33 -3.24
N ASP A 47 4.58 -23.09 -4.11
CA ASP A 47 3.39 -22.62 -4.79
C ASP A 47 2.26 -22.37 -3.79
N LEU A 48 1.67 -21.16 -3.81
CA LEU A 48 0.59 -20.78 -2.88
C LEU A 48 -0.67 -21.64 -3.04
N GLU A 49 -0.84 -22.32 -4.17
CA GLU A 49 -1.94 -23.28 -4.39
C GLU A 49 -1.74 -24.59 -3.60
N GLN A 50 -0.51 -24.91 -3.19
CA GLN A 50 -0.18 -26.08 -2.35
C GLN A 50 -0.44 -25.79 -0.87
N ILE A 51 -1.71 -25.60 -0.51
CA ILE A 51 -2.16 -25.15 0.82
C ILE A 51 -1.47 -25.92 1.97
N ASN A 52 -1.39 -27.25 1.90
CA ASN A 52 -0.80 -28.06 2.96
C ASN A 52 0.71 -27.80 3.14
N ASP A 53 1.43 -27.56 2.05
CA ASP A 53 2.87 -27.30 2.09
C ASP A 53 3.14 -25.89 2.64
N VAL A 54 2.32 -24.91 2.25
CA VAL A 54 2.37 -23.56 2.82
C VAL A 54 2.06 -23.57 4.32
N VAL A 55 1.03 -24.30 4.75
CA VAL A 55 0.71 -24.46 6.18
C VAL A 55 1.86 -25.14 6.93
N THR A 56 2.46 -26.18 6.34
CA THR A 56 3.61 -26.87 6.93
C THR A 56 4.82 -25.95 7.09
N TRP A 57 5.09 -25.11 6.10
CA TRP A 57 6.09 -24.05 6.18
C TRP A 57 5.77 -23.05 7.29
N ALA A 58 4.54 -22.54 7.33
CA ALA A 58 4.14 -21.51 8.29
C ALA A 58 4.26 -21.96 9.75
N LYS A 59 3.98 -23.23 10.05
CA LYS A 59 4.08 -23.81 11.41
C LYS A 59 5.49 -23.85 11.99
N GLN A 60 6.51 -23.50 11.21
CA GLN A 60 7.90 -23.41 11.66
C GLN A 60 8.19 -22.09 12.41
N PHE A 61 7.26 -21.13 12.37
CA PHE A 61 7.45 -19.78 12.90
C PHE A 61 6.43 -19.46 14.00
N ASP A 62 6.68 -18.39 14.74
CA ASP A 62 5.84 -17.99 15.87
C ASP A 62 4.64 -17.13 15.44
N VAL A 63 4.77 -16.40 14.33
CA VAL A 63 3.73 -15.56 13.72
C VAL A 63 3.99 -15.35 12.24
N ILE A 64 2.91 -15.17 11.45
CA ILE A 64 2.96 -14.93 10.01
C ILE A 64 2.38 -13.55 9.67
N THR A 65 2.95 -12.92 8.65
CA THR A 65 2.37 -11.77 7.94
C THR A 65 2.55 -11.94 6.42
N PHE A 66 2.09 -10.99 5.63
CA PHE A 66 2.17 -11.00 4.18
C PHE A 66 2.40 -9.59 3.64
N GLU A 67 2.99 -9.48 2.44
CA GLU A 67 3.24 -8.18 1.81
C GLU A 67 2.27 -7.82 0.67
N ASN A 68 1.41 -8.76 0.24
CA ASN A 68 0.45 -8.53 -0.84
C ASN A 68 -0.90 -9.15 -0.50
N GLU A 69 -1.92 -8.30 -0.54
CA GLU A 69 -3.32 -8.59 -0.23
C GLU A 69 -4.03 -9.39 -1.33
N ASN A 70 -3.43 -9.61 -2.49
CA ASN A 70 -4.04 -10.40 -3.56
C ASN A 70 -3.94 -11.92 -3.37
N ILE A 71 -3.32 -12.38 -2.27
CA ILE A 71 -3.27 -13.80 -1.90
C ILE A 71 -4.66 -14.32 -1.49
N SER A 72 -4.84 -15.65 -1.51
CA SER A 72 -6.11 -16.27 -1.10
C SER A 72 -6.37 -16.05 0.40
N HIS A 73 -7.51 -15.43 0.74
CA HIS A 73 -7.92 -15.31 2.14
C HIS A 73 -8.25 -16.66 2.79
N GLU A 74 -8.66 -17.67 2.00
CA GLU A 74 -8.88 -19.04 2.50
C GLU A 74 -7.55 -19.72 2.85
N LEU A 75 -6.47 -19.45 2.10
CA LEU A 75 -5.13 -19.89 2.47
C LEU A 75 -4.73 -19.28 3.83
N ILE A 76 -4.92 -17.97 4.01
CA ILE A 76 -4.61 -17.31 5.29
C ILE A 76 -5.44 -17.87 6.43
N LYS A 77 -6.73 -18.14 6.20
CA LYS A 77 -7.60 -18.79 7.18
C LYS A 77 -7.10 -20.20 7.56
N ALA A 78 -6.62 -20.97 6.60
CA ALA A 78 -6.05 -22.30 6.85
C ALA A 78 -4.77 -22.23 7.70
N ILE A 79 -3.87 -21.28 7.41
CA ILE A 79 -2.66 -21.06 8.21
C ILE A 79 -3.02 -20.60 9.64
N ASN A 80 -3.96 -19.66 9.76
CA ASN A 80 -4.35 -19.04 11.02
C ASN A 80 -5.01 -20.02 12.02
N HIS A 81 -5.39 -21.21 11.58
CA HIS A 81 -5.83 -22.28 12.49
C HIS A 81 -4.69 -22.81 13.37
N ASP A 82 -3.46 -22.85 12.84
CA ASP A 82 -2.32 -23.49 13.50
C ASP A 82 -1.27 -22.48 13.99
N VAL A 83 -1.09 -21.35 13.31
CA VAL A 83 -0.16 -20.27 13.67
C VAL A 83 -0.79 -18.92 13.37
N ASN A 84 -0.69 -17.96 14.28
CA ASN A 84 -1.31 -16.65 14.10
C ASN A 84 -0.83 -15.96 12.82
N VAL A 85 -1.77 -15.45 12.02
CA VAL A 85 -1.52 -14.60 10.86
C VAL A 85 -2.14 -13.23 11.10
N TYR A 86 -1.35 -12.19 10.89
CA TYR A 86 -1.81 -10.81 10.99
C TYR A 86 -1.41 -10.01 9.73
N PRO A 87 -2.29 -9.13 9.21
CA PRO A 87 -3.69 -8.91 9.65
C PRO A 87 -4.64 -10.05 9.24
N SER A 88 -5.93 -9.90 9.59
CA SER A 88 -6.93 -10.96 9.47
C SER A 88 -7.31 -11.31 8.02
N ALA A 89 -7.75 -12.56 7.80
CA ALA A 89 -8.31 -13.00 6.51
C ALA A 89 -9.51 -12.14 6.06
N LYS A 90 -10.29 -11.59 7.00
CA LYS A 90 -11.39 -10.65 6.70
C LYS A 90 -10.85 -9.37 6.08
N ALA A 91 -9.77 -8.80 6.61
CA ALA A 91 -9.15 -7.61 6.05
C ALA A 91 -8.69 -7.86 4.60
N ILE A 92 -8.06 -9.00 4.34
CA ILE A 92 -7.65 -9.42 2.99
C ILE A 92 -8.86 -9.54 2.05
N ALA A 93 -9.87 -10.31 2.45
CA ALA A 93 -11.03 -10.59 1.61
C ALA A 93 -11.76 -9.29 1.18
N ILE A 94 -11.86 -8.32 2.10
CA ILE A 94 -12.51 -7.04 1.82
C ILE A 94 -11.61 -6.14 0.97
N SER A 95 -10.34 -5.94 1.34
CA SER A 95 -9.47 -4.98 0.64
C SER A 95 -9.04 -5.45 -0.75
N GLN A 96 -9.00 -6.76 -1.00
CA GLN A 96 -8.50 -7.29 -2.27
C GLN A 96 -9.51 -7.22 -3.42
N ASP A 97 -10.78 -6.92 -3.13
CA ASP A 97 -11.86 -6.83 -4.09
C ASP A 97 -12.54 -5.47 -3.98
N ARG A 98 -12.38 -4.63 -5.00
CA ARG A 98 -12.91 -3.25 -5.02
C ARG A 98 -14.40 -3.19 -4.74
N LEU A 99 -15.20 -4.17 -5.16
CA LEU A 99 -16.64 -4.17 -4.91
C LEU A 99 -16.93 -4.43 -3.42
N LEU A 100 -16.25 -5.41 -2.83
CA LEU A 100 -16.40 -5.73 -1.41
C LEU A 100 -15.88 -4.59 -0.53
N GLU A 101 -14.75 -4.00 -0.89
CA GLU A 101 -14.17 -2.83 -0.22
C GLU A 101 -15.15 -1.66 -0.22
N LYS A 102 -15.66 -1.26 -1.39
CA LYS A 102 -16.58 -0.11 -1.50
C LYS A 102 -17.91 -0.37 -0.79
N SER A 103 -18.44 -1.60 -0.88
CA SER A 103 -19.65 -2.00 -0.16
C SER A 103 -19.43 -1.95 1.35
N PHE A 104 -18.27 -2.41 1.83
CA PHE A 104 -17.90 -2.34 3.23
C PHE A 104 -17.83 -0.89 3.74
N MET A 105 -17.25 0.03 2.97
CA MET A 105 -17.26 1.45 3.34
C MET A 105 -18.69 2.01 3.42
N GLN A 106 -19.53 1.68 2.43
CA GLN A 106 -20.93 2.11 2.39
C GLN A 106 -21.74 1.59 3.59
N ASP A 107 -21.57 0.33 3.96
CA ASP A 107 -22.25 -0.30 5.11
C ASP A 107 -21.91 0.39 6.44
N HIS A 108 -20.76 1.06 6.51
CA HIS A 108 -20.30 1.80 7.69
C HIS A 108 -20.46 3.32 7.55
N GLY A 109 -21.17 3.80 6.51
CA GLY A 109 -21.40 5.23 6.27
C GLY A 109 -20.14 6.02 5.93
N ILE A 110 -19.10 5.34 5.42
CA ILE A 110 -17.84 5.96 5.01
C ILE A 110 -17.96 6.34 3.52
N ALA A 111 -17.69 7.60 3.20
CA ALA A 111 -17.82 8.11 1.84
C ALA A 111 -16.79 7.49 0.89
N THR A 112 -17.24 7.12 -0.31
CA THR A 112 -16.42 6.64 -1.44
C THR A 112 -16.86 7.29 -2.74
N ALA A 113 -16.15 7.02 -3.84
CA ALA A 113 -16.73 7.21 -5.18
C ALA A 113 -18.06 6.45 -5.30
N LYS A 114 -19.00 6.98 -6.09
CA LYS A 114 -20.20 6.20 -6.46
C LYS A 114 -19.76 5.03 -7.32
N PHE A 115 -20.24 3.82 -7.01
CA PHE A 115 -19.76 2.61 -7.65
C PHE A 115 -20.88 1.64 -8.04
N VAL A 116 -20.63 0.82 -9.06
CA VAL A 116 -21.57 -0.21 -9.55
C VAL A 116 -20.79 -1.45 -9.96
N ASN A 117 -21.25 -2.64 -9.57
CA ASN A 117 -20.73 -3.91 -10.11
C ASN A 117 -21.10 -4.06 -11.59
N ILE A 118 -20.13 -4.34 -12.45
CA ILE A 118 -20.32 -4.44 -13.91
C ILE A 118 -20.04 -5.88 -14.37
N ASP A 119 -21.08 -6.51 -14.93
CA ASP A 119 -21.06 -7.89 -15.46
C ASP A 119 -21.57 -7.97 -16.92
N SER A 120 -21.98 -6.84 -17.51
CA SER A 120 -22.38 -6.73 -18.91
C SER A 120 -22.18 -5.30 -19.45
N LEU A 121 -22.16 -5.15 -20.78
CA LEU A 121 -22.13 -3.85 -21.44
C LEU A 121 -23.37 -3.02 -21.08
N ASP A 122 -24.57 -3.62 -21.14
CA ASP A 122 -25.83 -2.95 -20.80
C ASP A 122 -25.79 -2.33 -19.39
N LYS A 123 -25.18 -3.05 -18.43
CA LYS A 123 -25.04 -2.56 -17.05
C LYS A 123 -24.03 -1.42 -16.95
N LEU A 124 -22.97 -1.44 -17.74
CA LEU A 124 -22.02 -0.34 -17.83
C LEU A 124 -22.67 0.91 -18.44
N GLU A 125 -23.41 0.75 -19.54
CA GLU A 125 -24.17 1.83 -20.17
C GLU A 125 -25.18 2.44 -19.20
N LYS A 126 -25.91 1.60 -18.46
CA LYS A 126 -26.82 2.07 -17.41
C LYS A 126 -26.10 2.82 -16.29
N ALA A 127 -24.95 2.33 -15.81
CA ALA A 127 -24.17 3.02 -14.79
C ALA A 127 -23.72 4.42 -15.29
N VAL A 128 -23.35 4.54 -16.56
CA VAL A 128 -23.01 5.83 -17.18
C VAL A 128 -24.24 6.75 -17.28
N LEU A 129 -25.43 6.22 -17.58
CA LEU A 129 -26.66 7.01 -17.57
C LEU A 129 -27.03 7.51 -16.16
N ASP A 130 -26.87 6.66 -15.15
CA ASP A 130 -27.25 6.96 -13.76
C ASP A 130 -26.25 7.91 -13.07
N TYR A 131 -24.95 7.80 -13.37
CA TYR A 131 -23.87 8.48 -12.64
C TYR A 131 -22.96 9.38 -13.48
N GLY A 132 -23.04 9.31 -14.81
CA GLY A 132 -22.40 10.23 -15.73
C GLY A 132 -20.97 9.88 -16.14
N LEU A 133 -20.34 10.87 -16.80
CA LEU A 133 -18.94 10.90 -17.21
C LEU A 133 -18.27 12.21 -16.71
N PRO A 134 -16.94 12.25 -16.52
CA PRO A 134 -16.00 11.13 -16.69
C PRO A 134 -16.19 10.05 -15.62
N ALA A 135 -15.71 8.85 -15.92
CA ALA A 135 -15.77 7.70 -15.02
C ALA A 135 -14.59 6.75 -15.26
N ILE A 136 -14.43 5.75 -14.40
CA ILE A 136 -13.37 4.75 -14.52
C ILE A 136 -13.99 3.37 -14.37
N VAL A 137 -13.71 2.46 -15.32
CA VAL A 137 -13.96 1.03 -15.15
C VAL A 137 -12.69 0.37 -14.66
N LYS A 138 -12.78 -0.45 -13.61
CA LYS A 138 -11.65 -1.13 -12.98
C LYS A 138 -11.93 -2.63 -12.86
N THR A 139 -10.89 -3.45 -12.95
CA THR A 139 -10.97 -4.85 -12.50
C THR A 139 -11.16 -4.87 -10.99
N ARG A 140 -12.02 -5.77 -10.49
CA ARG A 140 -12.29 -5.89 -9.05
C ARG A 140 -11.09 -6.35 -8.26
N ARG A 141 -10.27 -7.25 -8.81
CA ARG A 141 -9.07 -7.80 -8.17
C ARG A 141 -7.82 -7.56 -9.02
N PHE A 142 -6.65 -7.73 -8.40
CA PHE A 142 -5.33 -7.72 -9.04
C PHE A 142 -4.91 -6.42 -9.75
N GLY A 143 -5.70 -5.34 -9.62
CA GLY A 143 -5.33 -4.02 -10.11
C GLY A 143 -4.33 -3.34 -9.16
N TYR A 144 -3.24 -2.80 -9.70
CA TYR A 144 -2.22 -2.06 -8.95
C TYR A 144 -1.52 -1.06 -9.88
N ASP A 145 -0.96 0.02 -9.34
CA ASP A 145 -0.19 1.02 -10.10
C ASP A 145 -0.90 1.48 -11.39
N GLY A 146 -2.22 1.66 -11.29
CA GLY A 146 -3.08 2.07 -12.40
C GLY A 146 -3.31 1.04 -13.50
N LYS A 147 -2.95 -0.24 -13.30
CA LYS A 147 -3.28 -1.35 -14.21
C LYS A 147 -4.69 -1.87 -13.96
N GLY A 148 -5.29 -2.47 -15.00
CA GLY A 148 -6.63 -3.03 -14.91
C GLY A 148 -7.72 -1.95 -14.82
N GLN A 149 -7.48 -0.77 -15.38
CA GLN A 149 -8.45 0.32 -15.38
C GLN A 149 -8.49 1.05 -16.72
N PHE A 150 -9.66 1.60 -17.05
CA PHE A 150 -9.90 2.41 -18.24
C PHE A 150 -10.69 3.66 -17.86
N VAL A 151 -10.14 4.84 -18.16
CA VAL A 151 -10.84 6.11 -17.93
C VAL A 151 -11.74 6.43 -19.12
N MET A 152 -13.04 6.50 -18.87
CA MET A 152 -14.04 6.88 -19.86
C MET A 152 -14.29 8.39 -19.77
N LYS A 153 -14.08 9.12 -20.87
CA LYS A 153 -14.29 10.56 -20.96
C LYS A 153 -15.43 10.93 -21.90
N SER A 154 -15.78 10.03 -22.81
CA SER A 154 -16.87 10.20 -23.77
C SER A 154 -17.71 8.94 -23.89
N GLN A 155 -18.89 9.05 -24.51
CA GLN A 155 -19.76 7.89 -24.74
C GLN A 155 -19.07 6.80 -25.59
N ASP A 156 -18.21 7.20 -26.53
CA ASP A 156 -17.43 6.28 -27.37
C ASP A 156 -16.41 5.46 -26.58
N ASP A 157 -16.08 5.86 -25.35
CA ASP A 157 -15.16 5.13 -24.50
C ASP A 157 -15.82 3.96 -23.78
N VAL A 158 -17.16 3.93 -23.70
CA VAL A 158 -17.91 2.91 -22.93
C VAL A 158 -17.70 1.51 -23.50
N SER A 159 -17.91 1.35 -24.81
CA SER A 159 -17.68 0.07 -25.50
C SER A 159 -16.20 -0.32 -25.50
N LYS A 160 -15.29 0.66 -25.65
CA LYS A 160 -13.83 0.42 -25.61
C LYS A 160 -13.38 -0.06 -24.22
N ALA A 161 -13.86 0.56 -23.15
CA ALA A 161 -13.56 0.16 -21.78
C ALA A 161 -14.07 -1.25 -21.48
N TRP A 162 -15.30 -1.56 -21.92
CA TRP A 162 -15.86 -2.91 -21.82
C TRP A 162 -15.00 -3.93 -22.57
N ASP A 163 -14.71 -3.70 -23.86
CA ASP A 163 -13.93 -4.64 -24.67
C ASP A 163 -12.51 -4.85 -24.12
N ALA A 164 -11.90 -3.82 -23.53
CA ALA A 164 -10.59 -3.90 -22.92
C ALA A 164 -10.54 -4.75 -21.65
N LEU A 165 -11.63 -4.80 -20.85
CA LEU A 165 -11.61 -5.35 -19.49
C LEU A 165 -12.59 -6.51 -19.23
N LYS A 166 -13.58 -6.76 -20.11
CA LYS A 166 -14.67 -7.75 -19.91
C LYS A 166 -14.23 -9.17 -19.60
N ASN A 167 -13.00 -9.54 -19.96
CA ASN A 167 -12.46 -10.89 -19.73
C ASN A 167 -11.81 -11.04 -18.34
N ALA A 168 -11.88 -10.03 -17.47
CA ALA A 168 -11.39 -10.12 -16.09
C ALA A 168 -12.23 -11.15 -15.30
N PRO A 169 -11.63 -12.25 -14.79
CA PRO A 169 -12.38 -13.36 -14.21
C PRO A 169 -13.11 -12.98 -12.92
N ASP A 170 -12.56 -12.05 -12.13
CA ASP A 170 -13.15 -11.58 -10.87
C ASP A 170 -14.17 -10.44 -11.07
N GLY A 171 -14.47 -10.08 -12.32
CA GLY A 171 -15.44 -9.05 -12.68
C GLY A 171 -14.91 -7.61 -12.60
N LEU A 172 -15.80 -6.66 -12.88
CA LEU A 172 -15.49 -5.24 -13.03
C LEU A 172 -16.31 -4.37 -12.08
N ILE A 173 -15.81 -3.17 -11.82
CA ILE A 173 -16.51 -2.12 -11.09
C ILE A 173 -16.44 -0.83 -11.90
N TYR A 174 -17.57 -0.13 -12.02
CA TYR A 174 -17.63 1.25 -12.45
C TYR A 174 -17.45 2.13 -11.22
N GLU A 175 -16.64 3.19 -11.33
CA GLU A 175 -16.56 4.27 -10.36
C GLU A 175 -16.75 5.61 -11.07
N ALA A 176 -17.66 6.43 -10.54
CA ALA A 176 -17.80 7.81 -10.98
C ALA A 176 -16.52 8.59 -10.65
N PHE A 177 -16.10 9.49 -11.54
CA PHE A 177 -14.90 10.27 -11.30
C PHE A 177 -15.16 11.26 -10.14
N VAL A 178 -14.31 11.18 -9.11
CA VAL A 178 -14.41 12.06 -7.94
C VAL A 178 -13.77 13.41 -8.29
N ASP A 179 -14.48 14.51 -8.04
CA ASP A 179 -13.89 15.85 -8.07
C ASP A 179 -13.16 16.11 -6.74
N PHE A 180 -11.83 16.07 -6.78
CA PHE A 180 -10.96 16.23 -5.61
C PHE A 180 -9.84 17.23 -5.91
N ASP A 181 -9.31 17.85 -4.86
CA ASP A 181 -8.26 18.87 -4.94
C ASP A 181 -6.86 18.25 -4.86
N TYR A 182 -6.69 17.21 -4.04
CA TYR A 182 -5.46 16.42 -3.90
C TYR A 182 -5.74 15.09 -3.18
N GLU A 183 -4.72 14.23 -3.10
CA GLU A 183 -4.78 12.93 -2.44
C GLU A 183 -3.94 12.91 -1.16
N VAL A 184 -4.46 12.25 -0.12
CA VAL A 184 -3.73 11.99 1.13
C VAL A 184 -3.88 10.54 1.54
N SER A 185 -3.02 10.06 2.43
CA SER A 185 -3.21 8.75 3.06
C SER A 185 -3.01 8.81 4.57
N GLN A 186 -3.79 8.03 5.30
CA GLN A 186 -3.58 7.71 6.71
C GLN A 186 -2.88 6.36 6.81
N ILE A 187 -1.70 6.35 7.44
CA ILE A 187 -1.05 5.13 7.92
C ILE A 187 -1.27 5.02 9.42
N CYS A 188 -1.64 3.86 9.91
CA CYS A 188 -1.69 3.58 11.34
C CYS A 188 -1.29 2.14 11.62
N THR A 189 -0.93 1.84 12.86
CA THR A 189 -0.62 0.47 13.29
C THR A 189 -1.46 0.14 14.50
N ALA A 190 -2.17 -0.99 14.47
CA ALA A 190 -2.91 -1.51 15.61
C ALA A 190 -2.16 -2.68 16.26
N ASP A 191 -2.06 -2.70 17.58
CA ASP A 191 -1.51 -3.83 18.33
C ASP A 191 -2.56 -4.91 18.63
N ILE A 192 -2.14 -6.03 19.22
CA ILE A 192 -3.02 -7.15 19.58
C ILE A 192 -4.12 -6.81 20.62
N LYS A 193 -4.04 -5.64 21.27
CA LYS A 193 -5.03 -5.14 22.23
C LYS A 193 -5.94 -4.07 21.62
N GLY A 194 -5.72 -3.70 20.35
CA GLY A 194 -6.47 -2.67 19.65
C GLY A 194 -6.00 -1.24 19.95
N ASN A 195 -4.84 -1.04 20.59
CA ASN A 195 -4.24 0.30 20.65
C ASN A 195 -3.73 0.68 19.27
N ILE A 196 -3.90 1.94 18.89
CA ILE A 196 -3.53 2.42 17.55
C ILE A 196 -2.47 3.52 17.66
N ALA A 197 -1.34 3.32 17.00
CA ALA A 197 -0.35 4.37 16.76
C ALA A 197 -0.63 5.01 15.39
N PHE A 198 -0.90 6.32 15.39
CA PHE A 198 -1.18 7.09 14.18
C PHE A 198 0.07 7.78 13.67
N TYR A 199 0.30 7.68 12.36
CA TYR A 199 1.21 8.59 11.66
C TYR A 199 0.45 9.85 11.24
N PRO A 200 1.12 11.00 11.04
CA PRO A 200 0.47 12.13 10.39
C PRO A 200 0.01 11.74 8.98
N LEU A 201 -0.96 12.48 8.45
CA LEU A 201 -1.35 12.36 7.05
C LEU A 201 -0.13 12.60 6.14
N ALA A 202 -0.05 11.85 5.05
CA ALA A 202 0.89 12.12 3.97
C ALA A 202 0.13 12.60 2.74
N LYS A 203 0.56 13.70 2.14
CA LYS A 203 0.03 14.16 0.85
C LYS A 203 0.75 13.42 -0.26
N ASN A 204 0.00 12.80 -1.16
CA ASN A 204 0.52 11.91 -2.18
C ASN A 204 0.31 12.52 -3.57
N THR A 205 1.34 12.42 -4.42
CA THR A 205 1.27 12.83 -5.82
C THR A 205 1.41 11.60 -6.70
N HIS A 206 0.46 11.44 -7.62
CA HIS A 206 0.43 10.35 -8.59
C HIS A 206 0.74 10.87 -10.01
N LYS A 207 1.41 10.04 -10.81
CA LYS A 207 1.60 10.25 -12.25
C LYS A 207 1.25 8.96 -12.96
N GLN A 208 0.29 9.03 -13.89
CA GLN A 208 -0.20 7.86 -14.64
C GLN A 208 -0.69 6.71 -13.74
N GLY A 209 -1.29 7.03 -12.59
CA GLY A 209 -1.82 6.03 -11.64
C GLY A 209 -0.76 5.38 -10.74
N ILE A 210 0.49 5.85 -10.76
CA ILE A 210 1.57 5.40 -9.87
C ILE A 210 1.97 6.54 -8.94
N ILE A 211 2.10 6.28 -7.65
CA ILE A 211 2.61 7.26 -6.68
C ILE A 211 4.06 7.59 -7.01
N VAL A 212 4.38 8.87 -7.15
CA VAL A 212 5.74 9.36 -7.44
C VAL A 212 6.35 10.13 -6.27
N GLU A 213 5.52 10.74 -5.43
CA GLU A 213 5.96 11.56 -4.30
C GLU A 213 4.97 11.42 -3.12
N SER A 214 5.48 11.42 -1.90
CA SER A 214 4.70 11.44 -0.66
C SER A 214 5.38 12.36 0.36
N GLU A 215 4.67 13.36 0.86
CA GLU A 215 5.20 14.32 1.83
C GLU A 215 4.38 14.28 3.13
N ALA A 216 5.07 14.18 4.26
CA ALA A 216 4.46 14.19 5.59
C ALA A 216 5.34 14.98 6.59
N PRO A 217 4.77 15.57 7.65
CA PRO A 217 3.34 15.62 7.94
C PRO A 217 2.60 16.57 6.99
N PHE A 218 1.40 16.17 6.57
CA PHE A 218 0.42 17.07 5.99
C PHE A 218 -0.44 17.64 7.11
N GLU A 219 -0.21 18.91 7.44
CA GLU A 219 -0.84 19.56 8.59
C GLU A 219 -2.26 20.06 8.25
N ASN A 220 -3.26 19.23 8.56
CA ASN A 220 -4.65 19.65 8.60
C ASN A 220 -5.35 18.91 9.76
N PRO A 221 -5.58 19.55 10.91
CA PRO A 221 -6.17 18.89 12.08
C PRO A 221 -7.57 18.33 11.84
N VAL A 222 -8.39 19.00 10.99
CA VAL A 222 -9.76 18.57 10.69
C VAL A 222 -9.74 17.28 9.88
N LEU A 223 -8.95 17.23 8.81
CA LEU A 223 -8.80 16.04 7.98
C LEU A 223 -8.12 14.90 8.76
N ALA A 224 -7.11 15.20 9.58
CA ALA A 224 -6.43 14.21 10.40
C ALA A 224 -7.40 13.54 11.37
N GLU A 225 -8.24 14.29 12.08
CA GLU A 225 -9.26 13.72 12.98
C GLU A 225 -10.25 12.84 12.21
N LYS A 226 -10.77 13.32 11.07
CA LYS A 226 -11.69 12.51 10.21
C LYS A 226 -11.03 11.19 9.78
N ALA A 227 -9.78 11.24 9.32
CA ALA A 227 -9.05 10.05 8.89
C ALA A 227 -8.80 9.06 10.04
N GLN A 228 -8.47 9.56 11.24
CA GLN A 228 -8.30 8.72 12.42
C GLN A 228 -9.61 8.04 12.85
N GLN A 229 -10.75 8.71 12.76
CA GLN A 229 -12.05 8.10 13.07
C GLN A 229 -12.40 6.99 12.09
N ILE A 230 -12.14 7.20 10.79
CA ILE A 230 -12.31 6.15 9.78
C ILE A 230 -11.39 4.96 10.10
N ALA A 231 -10.11 5.21 10.38
CA ALA A 231 -9.16 4.17 10.73
C ALA A 231 -9.57 3.37 11.99
N LYS A 232 -10.08 4.04 13.03
CA LYS A 232 -10.61 3.37 14.25
C LYS A 232 -11.75 2.41 13.91
N THR A 233 -12.68 2.83 13.04
CA THR A 233 -13.77 1.96 12.56
C THR A 233 -13.20 0.74 11.83
N LEU A 234 -12.29 0.93 10.88
CA LEU A 234 -11.69 -0.19 10.13
C LEU A 234 -10.93 -1.16 11.04
N VAL A 235 -10.11 -0.64 11.97
CA VAL A 235 -9.36 -1.45 12.92
C VAL A 235 -10.29 -2.30 13.77
N LYS A 236 -11.37 -1.70 14.30
CA LYS A 236 -12.36 -2.42 15.09
C LYS A 236 -13.05 -3.52 14.28
N GLU A 237 -13.57 -3.17 13.11
CA GLU A 237 -14.40 -4.09 12.32
C GLU A 237 -13.61 -5.24 11.69
N PHE A 238 -12.31 -5.06 11.44
CA PHE A 238 -11.43 -6.13 10.99
C PHE A 238 -10.78 -6.92 12.12
N ALA A 239 -10.96 -6.51 13.39
CA ALA A 239 -10.13 -6.94 14.51
C ALA A 239 -8.64 -6.88 14.13
N TYR A 240 -8.24 -5.72 13.60
CA TYR A 240 -7.02 -5.55 12.85
C TYR A 240 -5.79 -5.52 13.75
N VAL A 241 -4.71 -6.17 13.31
CA VAL A 241 -3.38 -6.12 13.94
C VAL A 241 -2.34 -5.90 12.84
N GLY A 242 -1.39 -5.00 13.09
CA GLY A 242 -0.38 -4.58 12.13
C GLY A 242 -0.65 -3.20 11.55
N THR A 243 0.16 -2.82 10.56
CA THR A 243 0.01 -1.56 9.83
C THR A 243 -1.11 -1.62 8.80
N LEU A 244 -1.97 -0.60 8.76
CA LEU A 244 -3.06 -0.36 7.83
C LEU A 244 -2.82 0.96 7.09
N ALA A 245 -3.06 0.97 5.78
CA ALA A 245 -3.06 2.16 4.96
C ALA A 245 -4.44 2.44 4.38
N ILE A 246 -4.84 3.71 4.39
CA ILE A 246 -6.10 4.19 3.84
C ILE A 246 -5.78 5.37 2.94
N GLU A 247 -6.17 5.29 1.68
CA GLU A 247 -6.02 6.36 0.71
C GLU A 247 -7.31 7.16 0.59
N PHE A 248 -7.17 8.48 0.48
CA PHE A 248 -8.29 9.41 0.40
C PHE A 248 -8.11 10.39 -0.75
N PHE A 249 -9.23 10.68 -1.41
CA PHE A 249 -9.42 11.93 -2.12
C PHE A 249 -9.87 13.02 -1.14
N VAL A 250 -9.32 14.23 -1.29
CA VAL A 250 -9.69 15.39 -0.48
C VAL A 250 -10.45 16.40 -1.32
N LYS A 251 -11.59 16.88 -0.82
CA LYS A 251 -12.34 18.01 -1.41
C LYS A 251 -12.70 19.01 -0.32
N GLY A 252 -12.00 20.13 -0.26
CA GLY A 252 -12.09 21.04 0.89
C GLY A 252 -11.74 20.33 2.20
N ASP A 253 -12.68 20.29 3.15
CA ASP A 253 -12.52 19.61 4.44
C ASP A 253 -13.13 18.19 4.46
N GLU A 254 -13.54 17.65 3.30
CA GLU A 254 -14.10 16.29 3.20
C GLU A 254 -13.08 15.25 2.74
N LEU A 255 -13.19 14.04 3.31
CA LEU A 255 -12.44 12.85 2.93
C LEU A 255 -13.35 11.85 2.26
N ILE A 256 -12.89 11.35 1.11
CA ILE A 256 -13.56 10.29 0.35
C ILE A 256 -12.55 9.15 0.22
N VAL A 257 -12.87 7.97 0.75
CA VAL A 257 -11.98 6.81 0.67
C VAL A 257 -11.83 6.38 -0.79
N ASN A 258 -10.57 6.29 -1.24
CA ASN A 258 -10.21 5.67 -2.51
C ASN A 258 -10.14 4.15 -2.35
N GLU A 259 -9.17 3.66 -1.57
CA GLU A 259 -8.97 2.24 -1.27
C GLU A 259 -8.18 2.08 0.04
N ILE A 260 -8.09 0.84 0.54
CA ILE A 260 -7.29 0.46 1.70
C ILE A 260 -6.29 -0.64 1.33
N ALA A 261 -5.14 -0.64 1.99
CA ALA A 261 -4.17 -1.72 1.89
C ALA A 261 -3.89 -2.29 3.29
N PRO A 262 -4.14 -3.60 3.53
CA PRO A 262 -3.99 -4.21 4.83
C PRO A 262 -2.51 -4.59 5.08
N ARG A 263 -1.62 -3.60 4.96
CA ARG A 263 -0.17 -3.78 5.05
C ARG A 263 0.55 -2.43 5.21
N VAL A 264 1.86 -2.50 5.36
CA VAL A 264 2.75 -1.35 5.08
C VAL A 264 2.58 -0.87 3.64
N HIS A 265 2.71 0.43 3.42
CA HIS A 265 2.32 1.08 2.16
C HIS A 265 3.37 2.05 1.62
N ASN A 266 3.38 2.25 0.30
CA ASN A 266 4.35 3.10 -0.37
C ASN A 266 4.32 4.54 0.16
N SER A 267 3.13 5.08 0.41
CA SER A 267 2.92 6.41 0.98
C SER A 267 3.39 6.56 2.44
N GLY A 268 3.76 5.48 3.10
CA GLY A 268 4.37 5.51 4.44
C GLY A 268 5.89 5.38 4.44
N HIS A 269 6.55 5.24 3.29
CA HIS A 269 8.00 4.99 3.23
C HIS A 269 8.84 6.15 3.78
N TRP A 270 8.31 7.38 3.76
CA TRP A 270 8.92 8.54 4.41
C TRP A 270 9.17 8.29 5.91
N SER A 271 8.35 7.46 6.58
CA SER A 271 8.47 7.17 8.01
C SER A 271 9.76 6.44 8.39
N ILE A 272 10.49 5.85 7.43
CA ILE A 272 11.80 5.23 7.68
C ILE A 272 12.80 6.28 8.19
N ASP A 273 12.77 7.49 7.64
CA ASP A 273 13.68 8.58 8.00
C ASP A 273 12.97 9.78 8.63
N GLY A 274 11.64 9.74 8.71
CA GLY A 274 10.79 10.84 9.14
C GLY A 274 10.01 10.64 10.43
N SER A 275 9.97 9.42 10.98
CA SER A 275 9.29 9.11 12.24
C SER A 275 10.22 8.41 13.22
N ILE A 276 9.99 8.53 14.53
CA ILE A 276 10.77 7.83 15.56
C ILE A 276 10.71 6.31 15.35
N THR A 277 9.52 5.77 15.08
CA THR A 277 9.32 4.38 14.69
C THR A 277 8.65 4.33 13.32
N SER A 278 9.30 3.70 12.34
CA SER A 278 8.76 3.58 10.98
C SER A 278 7.53 2.65 10.93
N GLN A 279 6.71 2.78 9.89
CA GLN A 279 5.55 1.91 9.69
C GLN A 279 5.92 0.41 9.64
N PHE A 280 7.16 0.10 9.26
CA PHE A 280 7.69 -1.25 9.12
C PHE A 280 8.04 -1.82 10.49
N GLU A 281 8.78 -1.07 11.31
CA GLU A 281 9.08 -1.49 12.67
C GLU A 281 7.79 -1.64 13.47
N ASN A 282 6.85 -0.70 13.36
CA ASN A 282 5.58 -0.80 14.07
C ASN A 282 4.71 -1.98 13.58
N HIS A 283 4.69 -2.29 12.28
CA HIS A 283 4.05 -3.51 11.80
C HIS A 283 4.63 -4.75 12.48
N VAL A 284 5.96 -4.87 12.50
CA VAL A 284 6.68 -5.98 13.14
C VAL A 284 6.36 -6.06 14.64
N ARG A 285 6.40 -4.93 15.36
CA ARG A 285 6.07 -4.86 16.79
C ARG A 285 4.66 -5.34 17.06
N ALA A 286 3.69 -4.89 16.26
CA ALA A 286 2.28 -5.26 16.40
C ALA A 286 2.08 -6.77 16.27
N ILE A 287 2.59 -7.38 15.20
CA ILE A 287 2.42 -8.83 14.96
C ILE A 287 3.22 -9.67 15.97
N ALA A 288 4.33 -9.14 16.49
CA ALA A 288 5.12 -9.78 17.54
C ALA A 288 4.52 -9.61 18.96
N GLY A 289 3.39 -8.91 19.10
CA GLY A 289 2.75 -8.66 20.39
C GLY A 289 3.52 -7.68 21.29
N LEU A 290 4.42 -6.88 20.73
CA LEU A 290 5.15 -5.83 21.42
C LEU A 290 4.31 -4.54 21.51
N ILE A 291 4.59 -3.70 22.50
CA ILE A 291 4.03 -2.34 22.57
C ILE A 291 4.51 -1.55 21.35
N LEU A 292 3.63 -0.79 20.71
CA LEU A 292 3.98 0.06 19.57
C LEU A 292 5.01 1.12 19.94
N GLY A 293 5.89 1.44 19.00
CA GLY A 293 6.85 2.53 19.13
C GLY A 293 6.20 3.89 18.83
N ASP A 294 6.84 4.95 19.33
CA ASP A 294 6.38 6.32 19.18
C ASP A 294 6.44 6.77 17.71
N THR A 295 5.42 7.51 17.27
CA THR A 295 5.26 7.95 15.87
C THR A 295 5.50 9.44 15.70
N THR A 296 6.13 10.12 16.67
CA THR A 296 6.54 11.52 16.53
C THR A 296 7.34 11.67 15.24
N SER A 297 6.96 12.65 14.45
CA SER A 297 7.35 12.75 13.06
C SER A 297 7.87 14.14 12.73
N ARG A 298 8.72 14.21 11.71
CA ARG A 298 9.30 15.44 11.17
C ARG A 298 9.06 15.53 9.66
N LYS A 299 9.11 16.75 9.14
CA LYS A 299 8.87 17.01 7.73
C LYS A 299 9.84 16.25 6.83
N THR A 300 9.29 15.39 5.99
CA THR A 300 10.02 14.44 5.15
C THR A 300 9.27 14.23 3.84
N VAL A 301 10.00 14.26 2.72
CA VAL A 301 9.50 13.90 1.41
C VAL A 301 10.11 12.58 0.96
N MET A 302 9.28 11.72 0.39
CA MET A 302 9.66 10.47 -0.25
C MET A 302 9.45 10.60 -1.76
N LEU A 303 10.45 10.21 -2.55
CA LEU A 303 10.41 10.18 -4.00
C LEU A 303 10.62 8.76 -4.51
N ASN A 304 9.69 8.26 -5.31
CA ASN A 304 9.76 6.90 -5.87
C ASN A 304 10.73 6.83 -7.06
N CYS A 305 11.50 5.74 -7.15
CA CYS A 305 12.31 5.41 -8.33
C CYS A 305 11.60 4.29 -9.11
N ILE A 306 11.08 4.63 -10.28
CA ILE A 306 10.21 3.77 -11.10
C ILE A 306 10.85 3.59 -12.48
N GLY A 307 10.92 2.34 -12.95
CA GLY A 307 11.56 2.03 -14.23
C GLY A 307 13.07 1.87 -14.10
N GLY A 308 13.70 2.85 -13.47
CA GLY A 308 15.12 2.89 -13.11
C GLY A 308 15.35 3.71 -11.85
N MET A 309 16.62 3.84 -11.48
CA MET A 309 17.08 4.62 -10.33
C MET A 309 18.36 5.36 -10.71
N PRO A 310 18.57 6.61 -10.26
CA PRO A 310 19.83 7.32 -10.52
C PRO A 310 21.02 6.56 -9.94
N ALA A 311 22.21 6.78 -10.51
CA ALA A 311 23.41 6.11 -10.04
C ALA A 311 23.69 6.46 -8.57
N THR A 312 24.06 5.47 -7.76
CA THR A 312 24.31 5.64 -6.33
C THR A 312 25.34 6.73 -6.03
N LYS A 313 26.35 6.90 -6.89
CA LYS A 313 27.37 7.95 -6.75
C LYS A 313 26.76 9.35 -6.83
N ASP A 314 25.83 9.57 -7.74
CA ASP A 314 25.21 10.88 -7.95
C ASP A 314 24.22 11.19 -6.81
N LEU A 315 23.49 10.16 -6.35
CA LEU A 315 22.63 10.28 -5.18
C LEU A 315 23.42 10.55 -3.90
N ALA A 316 24.55 9.86 -3.71
CA ALA A 316 25.41 10.04 -2.54
C ALA A 316 26.12 11.40 -2.52
N ALA A 317 26.23 12.09 -3.67
CA ALA A 317 26.69 13.48 -3.73
C ALA A 317 25.66 14.46 -3.15
N LEU A 318 24.39 14.04 -3.02
CA LEU A 318 23.35 14.74 -2.27
C LEU A 318 23.34 14.19 -0.83
N ASP A 319 24.28 14.69 -0.02
CA ASP A 319 24.67 14.09 1.27
C ASP A 319 23.59 14.03 2.36
N ARG A 320 22.43 14.69 2.18
CA ARG A 320 21.27 14.60 3.09
C ARG A 320 20.21 13.62 2.58
N VAL A 321 20.29 13.19 1.33
CA VAL A 321 19.35 12.23 0.73
C VAL A 321 19.59 10.83 1.30
N LYS A 322 18.52 10.20 1.77
CA LYS A 322 18.50 8.84 2.29
C LYS A 322 18.12 7.89 1.16
N ILE A 323 19.07 7.04 0.76
CA ILE A 323 18.95 6.16 -0.40
C ILE A 323 18.36 4.82 0.03
N HIS A 324 17.20 4.46 -0.51
CA HIS A 324 16.56 3.16 -0.28
C HIS A 324 16.42 2.40 -1.59
N SER A 325 17.55 1.87 -2.08
CA SER A 325 17.54 0.94 -3.21
C SER A 325 17.00 -0.42 -2.78
N TYR A 326 16.10 -0.99 -3.58
CA TYR A 326 15.58 -2.33 -3.34
C TYR A 326 16.43 -3.42 -3.98
N ASN A 327 17.53 -3.07 -4.66
CA ASN A 327 18.37 -4.02 -5.37
C ASN A 327 17.57 -4.89 -6.37
N LYS A 328 16.68 -4.24 -7.13
CA LYS A 328 15.81 -4.88 -8.12
C LYS A 328 16.23 -4.49 -9.53
N GLU A 329 16.21 -5.46 -10.43
CA GLU A 329 16.41 -5.22 -11.87
C GLU A 329 15.45 -4.13 -12.40
N PRO A 330 15.97 -3.06 -13.04
CA PRO A 330 15.19 -2.06 -13.74
C PRO A 330 14.23 -2.66 -14.78
N ARG A 331 13.01 -2.14 -14.82
CA ARG A 331 11.98 -2.50 -15.81
C ARG A 331 10.91 -1.42 -15.80
N LYS A 332 10.44 -0.99 -16.97
CA LYS A 332 9.34 -0.02 -17.12
C LYS A 332 8.20 -0.25 -16.13
N GLY A 333 7.84 0.79 -15.38
CA GLY A 333 6.79 0.80 -14.36
C GLY A 333 7.11 0.04 -13.07
N ARG A 334 8.31 -0.56 -12.93
CA ARG A 334 8.70 -1.27 -11.71
C ARG A 334 9.27 -0.31 -10.69
N LYS A 335 8.74 -0.33 -9.46
CA LYS A 335 9.35 0.34 -8.30
C LYS A 335 10.64 -0.39 -7.91
N VAL A 336 11.78 0.27 -8.07
CA VAL A 336 13.13 -0.29 -7.83
C VAL A 336 13.84 0.34 -6.63
N GLY A 337 13.32 1.45 -6.11
CA GLY A 337 13.81 2.10 -4.89
C GLY A 337 12.96 3.31 -4.55
N HIS A 338 13.33 3.99 -3.47
CA HIS A 338 12.88 5.34 -3.19
C HIS A 338 14.01 6.16 -2.54
N LEU A 339 13.81 7.46 -2.48
CA LEU A 339 14.66 8.41 -1.76
C LEU A 339 13.82 9.08 -0.68
N ASN A 340 14.37 9.25 0.51
CA ASN A 340 13.79 10.11 1.54
C ASN A 340 14.69 11.33 1.79
N LEU A 341 14.09 12.46 2.14
CA LEU A 341 14.81 13.66 2.55
C LEU A 341 13.99 14.42 3.60
N ASN A 342 14.58 14.69 4.76
CA ASN A 342 13.96 15.60 5.73
C ASN A 342 14.07 17.04 5.23
N LEU A 343 13.04 17.86 5.44
CA LEU A 343 12.95 19.23 4.93
C LEU A 343 12.90 20.24 6.08
N ASN A 344 14.02 20.89 6.35
CA ASN A 344 14.19 21.82 7.47
C ASN A 344 14.72 23.20 7.04
N ASP A 345 15.58 23.23 6.01
CA ASP A 345 16.24 24.46 5.55
C ASP A 345 16.37 24.55 4.01
N GLU A 346 16.98 25.63 3.53
CA GLU A 346 17.17 25.88 2.09
C GLU A 346 18.13 24.89 1.42
N THR A 347 19.06 24.28 2.17
CA THR A 347 19.95 23.25 1.64
C THR A 347 19.18 21.99 1.33
N ASP A 348 18.22 21.62 2.19
CA ASP A 348 17.29 20.52 1.92
C ASP A 348 16.46 20.79 0.65
N ALA A 349 15.94 22.01 0.52
CA ALA A 349 15.18 22.41 -0.68
C ALA A 349 16.05 22.34 -1.96
N TYR A 350 17.32 22.75 -1.89
CA TYR A 350 18.25 22.61 -3.00
C TYR A 350 18.51 21.15 -3.37
N GLN A 351 18.81 20.28 -2.38
CA GLN A 351 19.05 18.86 -2.64
C GLN A 351 17.81 18.15 -3.17
N LEU A 352 16.62 18.53 -2.71
CA LEU A 352 15.35 18.03 -3.26
C LEU A 352 15.23 18.32 -4.75
N LEU A 353 15.54 19.55 -5.19
CA LEU A 353 15.51 19.92 -6.61
C LEU A 353 16.53 19.12 -7.42
N GLN A 354 17.71 18.85 -6.89
CA GLN A 354 18.70 18.02 -7.58
C GLN A 354 18.27 16.55 -7.65
N ALA A 355 17.72 16.00 -6.57
CA ALA A 355 17.20 14.63 -6.54
C ALA A 355 16.07 14.44 -7.56
N LYS A 356 15.14 15.41 -7.68
CA LYS A 356 14.07 15.39 -8.69
C LYS A 356 14.64 15.38 -10.12
N LYS A 357 15.66 16.20 -10.42
CA LYS A 357 16.35 16.17 -11.73
C LYS A 357 17.00 14.81 -12.03
N LEU A 358 17.67 14.22 -11.04
CA LEU A 358 18.27 12.90 -11.21
C LEU A 358 17.21 11.83 -11.48
N ILE A 359 16.09 11.85 -10.75
CA ILE A 359 14.98 10.92 -10.96
C ILE A 359 14.41 11.07 -12.37
N GLU A 360 14.15 12.30 -12.83
CA GLU A 360 13.62 12.57 -14.18
C GLU A 360 14.49 11.94 -15.30
N LEU A 361 15.81 11.87 -15.12
CA LEU A 361 16.73 11.26 -16.09
C LEU A 361 16.70 9.72 -16.08
N SER A 362 16.24 9.10 -15.00
CA SER A 362 16.24 7.64 -14.80
C SER A 362 14.85 7.00 -14.86
N GLN A 363 13.79 7.81 -14.86
CA GLN A 363 12.43 7.34 -14.67
C GLN A 363 11.83 6.77 -15.97
N GLU A 364 11.33 5.55 -15.89
CA GLU A 364 10.55 4.92 -16.96
C GLU A 364 9.22 4.39 -16.38
N LEU A 365 8.17 5.21 -16.48
CA LEU A 365 6.81 4.87 -16.01
C LEU A 365 6.16 3.73 -16.80
#